data_AF-A0A9W4NDV6-F1
#
_entry.id   AF-A0A9W4NDV6-F1
#
_cell.length_a   1.000
_cell.length_b   1.000
_cell.length_c   1.000
_cell.angle_alpha   90.00
_cell.angle_beta   90.00
_cell.angle_gamma   90.00
#
_symmetry.space_group_name_H-M   'P 1'
#
loop_
_entity.id
_entity.type
_entity.pdbx_description
1 polymer ?
#
loop_
_entity_poly.entity_id
_entity_poly.type
_entity_poly.pdbx_seq_one_letter_code
_entity_poly.pdbx_strand_id
1 'polypeptide(L)'
;MIKSEPRGLSWAVVQRLDCLKKLGSGLEADQDEDENLPNVKAIMAAYRSGKLNWDGTSVTYWSNGELITGPQKLEMKDLYALSAKHGPKGFWVEGIMIAIRNPTTQATNTMATSITFDFLEDTGSSSMRIFSEDKENIERLSGASLPVIGHALKQTAAGQVHVQNVVLQAMIMNNQENLLPYWVDIKAAVTPGAKGLSGDRLTGVWIHHLLFVLSMPDNTQRKHIGTDINEMMLNLPLPDHRNAVPPTFD
;
A
#
# COMPACT_ATOMS: atom_id res chain seq x y z
N MET A 1 -0.60 -1.11 26.28
CA MET A 1 0.42 -0.05 26.05
C MET A 1 1.72 -0.76 25.67
N ILE A 2 2.19 -0.59 24.43
CA ILE A 2 3.47 -1.20 24.00
C ILE A 2 4.59 -0.43 24.69
N LYS A 3 5.43 -1.10 25.49
CA LYS A 3 6.48 -0.45 26.31
C LYS A 3 7.55 0.32 25.50
N SER A 4 7.59 0.15 24.18
CA SER A 4 8.63 0.71 23.31
C SER A 4 8.29 2.07 22.69
N GLU A 5 7.14 2.68 23.00
CA GLU A 5 6.76 4.00 22.46
C GLU A 5 6.57 5.08 23.54
N PRO A 6 6.85 6.37 23.22
CA PRO A 6 6.61 7.49 24.11
C PRO A 6 5.17 7.55 24.64
N ARG A 7 5.00 8.06 25.86
CA ARG A 7 3.67 8.34 26.43
C ARG A 7 3.03 9.52 25.69
N GLY A 8 1.70 9.49 25.57
CA GLY A 8 0.92 10.58 24.97
C GLY A 8 0.62 10.44 23.48
N LEU A 9 1.13 9.39 22.82
CA LEU A 9 0.77 9.09 21.42
C LEU A 9 -0.65 8.53 21.33
N SER A 10 -1.36 8.89 20.26
CA SER A 10 -2.66 8.30 19.95
C SER A 10 -2.50 6.82 19.59
N TRP A 11 -3.55 6.03 19.80
CA TRP A 11 -3.52 4.60 19.45
C TRP A 11 -3.22 4.38 17.96
N ALA A 12 -3.79 5.21 17.08
CA ALA A 12 -3.54 5.15 15.65
C ALA A 12 -2.05 5.38 15.32
N VAL A 13 -1.40 6.35 15.96
CA VAL A 13 0.04 6.59 15.82
C VAL A 13 0.84 5.39 16.31
N VAL A 14 0.47 4.77 17.44
CA VAL A 14 1.14 3.57 17.95
C VAL A 14 1.04 2.39 16.98
N GLN A 15 -0.13 2.18 16.37
CA GLN A 15 -0.31 1.13 15.36
C GLN A 15 0.53 1.41 14.12
N ARG A 16 0.55 2.67 13.63
CA ARG A 16 1.38 3.03 12.48
C ARG A 16 2.87 2.85 12.77
N LEU A 17 3.33 3.23 13.95
CA LEU A 17 4.72 3.01 14.39
C LEU A 17 5.11 1.53 14.42
N ASP A 18 4.20 0.64 14.82
CA ASP A 18 4.45 -0.81 14.76
C ASP A 18 4.59 -1.31 13.31
N CYS A 19 3.75 -0.82 12.38
CA CYS A 19 3.90 -1.09 10.95
C CYS A 19 5.24 -0.60 10.40
N LEU A 20 5.61 0.65 10.68
CA LEU A 20 6.85 1.27 10.21
C LEU A 20 8.10 0.58 10.78
N LYS A 21 8.08 0.09 12.02
CA LYS A 21 9.17 -0.73 12.57
C LYS A 21 9.39 -2.01 11.79
N LYS A 22 8.30 -2.74 11.49
CA LYS A 22 8.36 -4.00 10.75
C LYS A 22 8.87 -3.75 9.33
N LEU A 23 8.36 -2.70 8.69
CA LEU A 23 8.83 -2.26 7.38
C LEU A 23 10.33 -1.92 7.42
N GLY A 24 10.76 -1.08 8.36
CA GLY A 24 12.16 -0.69 8.49
C GLY A 24 13.09 -1.89 8.74
N SER A 25 12.64 -2.88 9.51
CA SER A 25 13.40 -4.12 9.74
C SER A 25 13.54 -4.96 8.46
N GLY A 26 12.50 -4.98 7.61
CA GLY A 26 12.55 -5.64 6.30
C GLY A 26 13.51 -4.93 5.35
N LEU A 27 13.42 -3.60 5.25
CA LEU A 27 14.33 -2.80 4.42
C LEU A 27 15.80 -2.96 4.85
N GLU A 28 16.09 -3.05 6.15
CA GLU A 28 17.43 -3.32 6.66
C GLU A 28 17.96 -4.71 6.27
N ALA A 29 17.08 -5.71 6.12
CA ALA A 29 17.45 -7.06 5.71
C ALA A 29 17.67 -7.18 4.19
N ASP A 30 16.86 -6.46 3.41
CA ASP A 30 16.78 -6.60 1.95
C ASP A 30 17.58 -5.52 1.19
N GLN A 31 18.62 -4.96 1.81
CA GLN A 31 19.52 -3.94 1.25
C GLN A 31 18.88 -2.58 0.87
N ASP A 32 17.57 -2.40 1.09
CA ASP A 32 16.84 -1.16 0.81
C ASP A 32 17.10 -0.61 -0.60
N GLU A 33 16.91 -1.44 -1.63
CA GLU A 33 17.21 -1.08 -3.03
C GLU A 33 16.53 0.21 -3.51
N ASP A 34 15.36 0.52 -2.92
CA ASP A 34 14.55 1.71 -3.19
C ASP A 34 14.86 2.89 -2.25
N GLU A 35 15.86 2.79 -1.37
CA GLU A 35 16.33 3.87 -0.47
C GLU A 35 15.22 4.46 0.42
N ASN A 36 14.30 3.63 0.88
CA ASN A 36 13.14 4.03 1.68
C ASN A 36 13.42 4.02 3.20
N LEU A 37 14.47 3.35 3.66
CA LEU A 37 14.81 3.24 5.08
C LEU A 37 15.05 4.62 5.73
N PRO A 38 15.73 5.60 5.10
CA PRO A 38 15.83 6.96 5.63
C PRO A 38 14.46 7.61 5.87
N ASN A 39 13.53 7.48 4.93
CA ASN A 39 12.17 8.01 5.07
C ASN A 39 11.43 7.34 6.23
N VAL A 40 11.46 6.01 6.32
CA VAL A 40 10.82 5.26 7.41
C VAL A 40 11.35 5.72 8.76
N LYS A 41 12.67 5.88 8.91
CA LYS A 41 13.30 6.37 10.15
C LYS A 41 12.85 7.80 10.48
N ALA A 42 12.81 8.68 9.49
CA ALA A 42 12.41 10.07 9.66
C ALA A 42 10.93 10.22 10.04
N ILE A 43 10.04 9.47 9.38
CA ILE A 43 8.60 9.43 9.68
C ILE A 43 8.36 8.92 11.10
N MET A 44 9.04 7.82 11.50
CA MET A 44 8.95 7.31 12.87
C MET A 44 9.40 8.36 13.90
N ALA A 45 10.47 9.11 13.63
CA ALA A 45 10.93 10.18 14.49
C ALA A 45 9.91 11.34 14.55
N ALA A 46 9.27 11.68 13.44
CA ALA A 46 8.25 12.72 13.37
C ALA A 46 7.00 12.36 14.20
N TYR A 47 6.52 11.11 14.13
CA TYR A 47 5.43 10.64 15.00
C TYR A 47 5.82 10.64 16.47
N ARG A 48 7.01 10.12 16.81
CA ARG A 48 7.48 10.04 18.21
C ARG A 48 7.68 11.41 18.85
N SER A 49 8.06 12.40 18.05
CA SER A 49 8.20 13.80 18.50
C SER A 49 6.89 14.59 18.52
N GLY A 50 5.80 14.02 17.99
CA GLY A 50 4.52 14.72 17.83
C GLY A 50 4.51 15.77 16.72
N LYS A 51 5.58 15.88 15.92
CA LYS A 51 5.63 16.76 14.73
C LYS A 51 4.72 16.27 13.62
N LEU A 52 4.46 14.96 13.59
CA LEU A 52 3.49 14.32 12.72
C LEU A 52 2.43 13.67 13.59
N ASN A 53 1.18 13.77 13.16
CA ASN A 53 0.06 13.08 13.78
C ASN A 53 -0.64 12.22 12.72
N TRP A 54 -1.23 11.11 13.15
CA TRP A 54 -2.07 10.29 12.29
C TRP A 54 -3.51 10.80 12.40
N ASP A 55 -3.85 11.80 11.60
CA ASP A 55 -5.21 12.34 11.50
C ASP A 55 -6.08 11.52 10.52
N GLY A 56 -5.43 10.77 9.62
CA GLY A 56 -6.09 10.01 8.56
C GLY A 56 -6.71 10.90 7.48
N THR A 57 -6.41 12.19 7.45
CA THR A 57 -6.99 13.20 6.55
C THR A 57 -5.94 13.99 5.76
N SER A 58 -4.66 13.80 6.04
CA SER A 58 -3.58 14.45 5.34
C SER A 58 -2.48 13.48 4.94
N VAL A 59 -1.81 13.80 3.83
CA VAL A 59 -0.58 13.15 3.40
C VAL A 59 0.63 14.02 3.69
N THR A 60 1.77 13.37 3.90
CA THR A 60 3.07 14.03 3.92
C THR A 60 3.99 13.39 2.90
N TYR A 61 4.76 14.23 2.22
CA TYR A 61 5.69 13.81 1.17
C TYR A 61 7.09 13.85 1.73
N TRP A 62 7.82 12.76 1.56
CA TRP A 62 9.15 12.58 2.11
C TRP A 62 10.12 12.23 1.00
N SER A 63 11.34 12.73 1.10
CA SER A 63 12.43 12.21 0.28
C SER A 63 13.75 12.16 1.02
N ASN A 64 14.45 11.04 0.89
CA ASN A 64 15.79 10.81 1.46
C ASN A 64 15.89 11.14 2.96
N GLY A 65 14.84 10.84 3.73
CA GLY A 65 14.76 11.11 5.17
C GLY A 65 14.31 12.52 5.55
N GLU A 66 13.90 13.33 4.58
CA GLU A 66 13.42 14.70 4.82
C GLU A 66 11.94 14.86 4.47
N LEU A 67 11.22 15.63 5.28
CA LEU A 67 9.87 16.06 4.96
C LEU A 67 9.94 17.12 3.86
N ILE A 68 9.43 16.82 2.67
CA ILE A 68 9.35 17.78 1.56
C ILE A 68 8.22 18.78 1.81
N THR A 69 7.02 18.26 2.09
CA THR A 69 5.83 19.09 2.32
C THR A 69 4.71 18.28 3.01
N GLY A 70 3.71 19.01 3.51
CA GLY A 70 2.58 18.51 4.26
C GLY A 70 2.68 18.81 5.77
N PRO A 71 1.65 18.45 6.56
CA PRO A 71 0.48 17.67 6.15
C PRO A 71 -0.48 18.45 5.23
N GLN A 72 -0.96 17.83 4.15
CA GLN A 72 -1.88 18.44 3.18
C GLN A 72 -2.82 17.42 2.53
N LYS A 73 -3.84 17.87 1.79
CA LYS A 73 -4.67 16.96 0.97
C LYS A 73 -3.81 16.37 -0.16
N LEU A 74 -4.01 15.09 -0.48
CA LEU A 74 -3.33 14.48 -1.64
C LEU A 74 -4.01 15.01 -2.91
N GLU A 75 -3.22 15.72 -3.70
CA GLU A 75 -3.56 16.13 -5.05
C GLU A 75 -2.67 15.35 -6.02
N MET A 76 -3.26 14.74 -7.05
CA MET A 76 -2.52 13.90 -8.00
C MET A 76 -1.44 14.69 -8.75
N LYS A 77 -1.74 15.94 -9.10
CA LYS A 77 -0.79 16.87 -9.68
C LYS A 77 0.46 17.07 -8.80
N ASP A 78 0.28 17.25 -7.49
CA ASP A 78 1.39 17.44 -6.56
C ASP A 78 2.20 16.15 -6.41
N LEU A 79 1.54 15.00 -6.35
CA LEU A 79 2.19 13.70 -6.35
C LEU A 79 3.09 13.51 -7.57
N TYR A 80 2.59 13.81 -8.77
CA TYR A 80 3.38 13.69 -10.00
C TYR A 80 4.54 14.69 -10.03
N ALA A 81 4.30 15.96 -9.72
CA ALA A 81 5.34 16.98 -9.73
C ALA A 81 6.47 16.68 -8.72
N LEU A 82 6.11 16.27 -7.50
CA LEU A 82 7.08 15.95 -6.45
C LEU A 82 7.84 14.67 -6.75
N SER A 83 7.18 13.62 -7.22
CA SER A 83 7.85 12.37 -7.60
C SER A 83 8.77 12.54 -8.81
N ALA A 84 8.42 13.39 -9.77
CA ALA A 84 9.28 13.73 -10.90
C ALA A 84 10.54 14.48 -10.43
N LYS A 85 10.39 15.42 -9.48
CA LYS A 85 11.48 16.24 -8.96
C LYS A 85 12.47 15.46 -8.06
N HIS A 86 11.95 14.59 -7.19
CA HIS A 86 12.75 13.96 -6.13
C HIS A 86 13.33 12.59 -6.49
N GLY A 87 12.98 12.04 -7.66
CA GLY A 87 13.52 10.75 -8.08
C GLY A 87 12.68 9.55 -7.60
N PRO A 88 12.96 8.34 -8.13
CA PRO A 88 12.16 7.15 -7.85
C PRO A 88 12.48 6.59 -6.48
N LYS A 89 13.77 6.61 -6.15
CA LYS A 89 14.31 6.09 -4.93
C LYS A 89 14.16 7.10 -3.82
N GLY A 90 13.83 6.59 -2.66
CA GLY A 90 13.68 7.36 -1.44
C GLY A 90 12.62 8.44 -1.59
N PHE A 91 11.59 8.29 -2.42
CA PHE A 91 10.40 9.15 -2.41
C PHE A 91 9.22 8.40 -1.78
N TRP A 92 8.61 8.98 -0.74
CA TRP A 92 7.57 8.33 0.04
C TRP A 92 6.38 9.26 0.26
N VAL A 93 5.17 8.70 0.15
CA VAL A 93 3.94 9.40 0.49
C VAL A 93 3.31 8.70 1.69
N GLU A 94 3.38 9.36 2.84
CA GLU A 94 2.79 8.86 4.08
C GLU A 94 1.33 9.32 4.14
N GLY A 95 0.39 8.37 4.30
CA GLY A 95 -1.05 8.64 4.45
C GLY A 95 -1.97 7.97 3.43
N ILE A 96 -1.44 7.24 2.44
CA ILE A 96 -2.24 6.44 1.48
C ILE A 96 -2.43 5.03 2.03
N MET A 97 -3.66 4.50 1.97
CA MET A 97 -4.00 3.15 2.47
C MET A 97 -4.99 2.42 1.57
N ILE A 98 -5.00 1.10 1.63
CA ILE A 98 -6.07 0.28 1.04
C ILE A 98 -6.98 -0.18 2.18
N ALA A 99 -8.26 0.15 2.09
CA ALA A 99 -9.30 -0.37 2.96
C ALA A 99 -9.92 -1.61 2.33
N ILE A 100 -10.19 -2.62 3.16
CA ILE A 100 -10.90 -3.83 2.76
C ILE A 100 -12.03 -4.16 3.75
N ARG A 101 -13.09 -4.81 3.25
CA ARG A 101 -14.26 -5.21 4.04
C ARG A 101 -14.96 -6.44 3.47
N ASN A 102 -15.87 -7.01 4.26
CA ASN A 102 -16.66 -8.17 3.85
C ASN A 102 -17.80 -7.75 2.89
N PRO A 103 -17.88 -8.30 1.66
CA PRO A 103 -18.98 -8.02 0.73
C PRO A 103 -20.34 -8.54 1.23
N THR A 104 -20.38 -9.61 2.01
CA THR A 104 -21.63 -10.23 2.51
C THR A 104 -22.44 -9.30 3.40
N THR A 105 -21.78 -8.32 4.04
CA THR A 105 -22.41 -7.34 4.93
C THR A 105 -22.54 -5.97 4.28
N GLN A 106 -22.60 -5.90 2.94
CA GLN A 106 -22.63 -4.62 2.20
C GLN A 106 -23.71 -3.65 2.70
N ALA A 107 -24.89 -4.15 3.08
CA ALA A 107 -25.98 -3.32 3.59
C ALA A 107 -25.69 -2.63 4.94
N THR A 108 -24.75 -3.16 5.73
CA THR A 108 -24.39 -2.67 7.06
C THR A 108 -22.94 -2.20 7.16
N ASN A 109 -22.20 -2.24 6.05
CA ASN A 109 -20.79 -1.87 6.04
C ASN A 109 -20.60 -0.38 6.33
N THR A 110 -19.71 -0.09 7.28
CA THR A 110 -19.22 1.25 7.60
C THR A 110 -17.70 1.26 7.58
N MET A 111 -17.09 2.43 7.72
CA MET A 111 -15.63 2.51 7.92
C MET A 111 -15.19 1.80 9.20
N ALA A 112 -16.03 1.72 10.24
CA ALA A 112 -15.73 0.99 11.47
C ALA A 112 -15.71 -0.54 11.29
N THR A 113 -16.40 -1.05 10.27
CA THR A 113 -16.39 -2.48 9.89
C THR A 113 -15.43 -2.77 8.73
N SER A 114 -14.58 -1.80 8.40
CA SER A 114 -13.54 -1.92 7.38
C SER A 114 -12.17 -1.94 8.06
N ILE A 115 -11.20 -2.60 7.43
CA ILE A 115 -9.83 -2.65 7.92
C ILE A 115 -8.89 -2.06 6.89
N THR A 116 -7.95 -1.24 7.33
CA THR A 116 -6.93 -0.65 6.46
C THR A 116 -5.63 -1.39 6.62
N PHE A 117 -5.01 -1.75 5.49
CA PHE A 117 -3.74 -2.43 5.47
C PHE A 117 -2.74 -1.75 4.54
N ASP A 118 -1.46 -1.88 4.89
CA ASP A 118 -0.36 -1.66 3.96
C ASP A 118 -0.18 -2.89 3.07
N PHE A 119 -0.26 -2.68 1.76
CA PHE A 119 0.04 -3.67 0.74
C PHE A 119 1.26 -3.24 -0.05
N LEU A 120 2.09 -4.21 -0.41
CA LEU A 120 3.09 -4.06 -1.46
C LEU A 120 2.41 -4.21 -2.82
N GLU A 121 2.72 -3.31 -3.75
CA GLU A 121 2.28 -3.46 -5.13
C GLU A 121 3.02 -4.64 -5.77
N ASP A 122 2.26 -5.62 -6.27
CA ASP A 122 2.85 -6.80 -6.90
C ASP A 122 2.17 -7.08 -8.24
N THR A 123 2.89 -6.76 -9.31
CA THR A 123 2.47 -7.04 -10.68
C THR A 123 2.64 -8.47 -11.14
N GLY A 124 3.38 -9.30 -10.40
CA GLY A 124 3.55 -10.71 -10.71
C GLY A 124 2.37 -11.57 -10.24
N SER A 125 1.58 -11.11 -9.26
CA SER A 125 0.49 -11.90 -8.70
C SER A 125 -0.87 -11.61 -9.34
N SER A 126 -1.48 -12.66 -9.89
CA SER A 126 -2.84 -12.64 -10.47
C SER A 126 -3.98 -12.39 -9.47
N SER A 127 -3.69 -12.26 -8.18
CA SER A 127 -4.70 -11.95 -7.14
C SER A 127 -4.06 -11.32 -5.91
N MET A 128 -4.86 -10.54 -5.17
CA MET A 128 -4.43 -10.01 -3.88
C MET A 128 -3.99 -11.14 -2.94
N ARG A 129 -2.96 -10.90 -2.13
CA ARG A 129 -2.57 -11.81 -1.03
C ARG A 129 -2.91 -11.16 0.31
N ILE A 130 -3.69 -11.88 1.11
CA ILE A 130 -3.92 -11.61 2.53
C ILE A 130 -3.60 -12.86 3.36
N PHE A 131 -3.53 -12.71 4.68
CA PHE A 131 -3.25 -13.81 5.60
C PHE A 131 -4.52 -14.35 6.28
N SER A 132 -4.46 -15.56 6.84
CA SER A 132 -5.58 -16.15 7.58
C SER A 132 -5.98 -15.29 8.78
N GLU A 133 -5.03 -14.66 9.46
CA GLU A 133 -5.32 -13.69 10.53
C GLU A 133 -6.09 -12.46 10.01
N ASP A 134 -5.78 -11.98 8.80
CA ASP A 134 -6.51 -10.86 8.19
C ASP A 134 -7.96 -11.24 7.92
N LYS A 135 -8.16 -12.45 7.36
CA LYS A 135 -9.48 -13.03 7.10
C LYS A 135 -10.29 -13.10 8.39
N GLU A 136 -9.74 -13.70 9.45
CA GLU A 136 -10.40 -13.83 10.76
C GLU A 136 -10.78 -12.46 11.34
N ASN A 137 -9.90 -11.47 11.21
CA ASN A 137 -10.19 -10.11 11.67
C ASN A 137 -11.33 -9.45 10.89
N ILE A 138 -11.35 -9.59 9.56
CA ILE A 138 -12.43 -9.07 8.72
C ILE A 138 -13.76 -9.73 9.08
N GLU A 139 -13.79 -11.06 9.20
CA GLU A 139 -14.99 -11.82 9.54
C GLU A 139 -15.51 -11.47 10.94
N ARG A 140 -14.61 -11.29 11.91
CA ARG A 140 -14.95 -10.85 13.27
C ARG A 140 -15.53 -9.44 13.30
N LEU A 141 -14.96 -8.52 12.52
CA LEU A 141 -15.46 -7.13 12.44
C LEU A 141 -16.81 -7.04 11.72
N SER A 142 -17.03 -7.84 10.68
CA SER A 142 -18.30 -7.86 9.95
C SER A 142 -19.38 -8.70 10.64
N GLY A 143 -19.00 -9.64 11.52
CA GLY A 143 -19.91 -10.62 12.12
C GLY A 143 -20.41 -11.67 11.12
N ALA A 144 -19.67 -11.89 10.02
CA ALA A 144 -20.07 -12.79 8.94
C ALA A 144 -18.84 -13.40 8.27
N SER A 145 -18.96 -14.64 7.79
CA SER A 145 -17.88 -15.27 7.01
C SER A 145 -17.69 -14.60 5.66
N LEU A 146 -16.46 -14.64 5.15
CA LEU A 146 -16.13 -14.16 3.81
C LEU A 146 -16.58 -15.19 2.75
N PRO A 147 -17.07 -14.75 1.57
CA PRO A 147 -17.41 -15.66 0.50
C PRO A 147 -16.19 -16.42 0.00
N VAL A 148 -16.18 -17.73 0.19
CA VAL A 148 -15.14 -18.63 -0.35
C VAL A 148 -15.54 -19.01 -1.77
N ILE A 149 -14.66 -18.73 -2.73
CA ILE A 149 -14.88 -19.04 -4.16
C ILE A 149 -14.06 -20.23 -4.65
N GLY A 150 -13.19 -20.78 -3.80
CA GLY A 150 -12.49 -22.03 -4.08
C GLY A 150 -11.16 -22.15 -3.35
N HIS A 151 -10.48 -23.26 -3.59
CA HIS A 151 -9.14 -23.53 -3.09
C HIS A 151 -8.18 -23.70 -4.28
N ALA A 152 -6.92 -23.32 -4.11
CA ALA A 152 -5.92 -23.45 -5.16
C ALA A 152 -4.54 -23.75 -4.58
N LEU A 153 -3.69 -24.39 -5.37
CA LEU A 153 -2.25 -24.39 -5.13
C LEU A 153 -1.65 -23.19 -5.87
N LYS A 154 -0.97 -22.31 -5.13
CA LYS A 154 -0.24 -21.18 -5.70
C LYS A 154 1.26 -21.47 -5.66
N GLN A 155 1.91 -21.24 -6.78
CA GLN A 155 3.37 -21.17 -6.82
C GLN A 155 3.79 -19.81 -6.25
N THR A 156 4.69 -19.84 -5.27
CA THR A 156 5.34 -18.66 -4.70
C THR A 156 6.85 -18.81 -4.82
N ALA A 157 7.61 -17.74 -4.53
CA ALA A 157 9.07 -17.82 -4.43
C ALA A 157 9.53 -18.82 -3.36
N ALA A 158 8.72 -19.06 -2.32
CA ALA A 158 8.98 -20.02 -1.25
C ALA A 158 8.43 -21.43 -1.54
N GLY A 159 7.98 -21.71 -2.78
CA GLY A 159 7.39 -22.98 -3.19
C GLY A 159 5.87 -22.95 -3.28
N GLN A 160 5.25 -24.14 -3.32
CA GLN A 160 3.81 -24.29 -3.48
C GLN A 160 3.08 -24.13 -2.16
N VAL A 161 2.05 -23.28 -2.16
CA VAL A 161 1.23 -23.02 -0.98
C VAL A 161 -0.23 -23.28 -1.33
N HIS A 162 -0.91 -24.05 -0.49
CA HIS A 162 -2.36 -24.22 -0.59
C HIS A 162 -3.05 -22.99 -0.02
N VAL A 163 -3.86 -22.32 -0.85
CA VAL A 163 -4.55 -21.09 -0.49
C VAL A 163 -6.05 -21.25 -0.64
N GLN A 164 -6.80 -20.57 0.22
CA GLN A 164 -8.24 -20.37 0.06
C GLN A 164 -8.47 -19.07 -0.69
N ASN A 165 -9.24 -19.09 -1.76
CA ASN A 165 -9.64 -17.89 -2.49
C ASN A 165 -10.96 -17.38 -1.94
N VAL A 166 -10.99 -16.10 -1.58
CA VAL A 166 -12.17 -15.39 -1.07
C VAL A 166 -12.45 -14.15 -1.89
N VAL A 167 -13.67 -13.62 -1.77
CA VAL A 167 -14.04 -12.30 -2.30
C VAL A 167 -14.01 -11.28 -1.18
N LEU A 168 -13.40 -10.12 -1.44
CA LEU A 168 -13.35 -8.96 -0.56
C LEU A 168 -13.85 -7.73 -1.31
N GLN A 169 -14.36 -6.73 -0.60
CA GLN A 169 -14.49 -5.38 -1.15
C GLN A 169 -13.26 -4.56 -0.80
N ALA A 170 -12.64 -3.93 -1.79
CA ALA A 170 -11.48 -3.04 -1.62
C ALA A 170 -11.75 -1.62 -2.09
N MET A 171 -11.06 -0.68 -1.45
CA MET A 171 -11.06 0.74 -1.78
C MET A 171 -9.65 1.31 -1.55
N ILE A 172 -9.16 2.10 -2.49
CA ILE A 172 -7.98 2.93 -2.24
C ILE A 172 -8.48 4.17 -1.53
N MET A 173 -7.99 4.40 -0.31
CA MET A 173 -8.36 5.55 0.48
C MET A 173 -7.26 6.58 0.46
N ASN A 174 -7.71 7.81 0.31
CA ASN A 174 -6.94 9.00 0.53
C ASN A 174 -7.72 9.83 1.55
N ASN A 175 -7.17 10.05 2.73
CA ASN A 175 -7.76 11.01 3.66
C ASN A 175 -9.18 10.64 4.17
N GLN A 176 -9.47 9.34 4.37
CA GLN A 176 -10.83 8.80 4.63
C GLN A 176 -11.85 9.10 3.53
N GLU A 177 -11.45 9.82 2.49
CA GLU A 177 -12.16 9.93 1.22
C GLU A 177 -11.78 8.76 0.33
N ASN A 178 -12.75 8.30 -0.44
CA ASN A 178 -12.53 7.24 -1.39
C ASN A 178 -11.80 7.83 -2.61
N LEU A 179 -10.63 7.29 -2.96
CA LEU A 179 -9.94 7.66 -4.19
C LEU A 179 -10.75 7.23 -5.42
N LEU A 180 -11.51 6.13 -5.29
CA LEU A 180 -12.45 5.64 -6.29
C LEU A 180 -13.89 5.83 -5.82
N PRO A 181 -14.87 6.09 -6.70
CA PRO A 181 -16.24 6.37 -6.28
C PRO A 181 -17.00 5.17 -5.70
N TYR A 182 -16.48 3.95 -5.84
CA TYR A 182 -17.15 2.72 -5.40
C TYR A 182 -16.16 1.66 -4.90
N TRP A 183 -16.65 0.82 -3.99
CA TRP A 183 -15.94 -0.36 -3.53
C TRP A 183 -15.91 -1.42 -4.63
N VAL A 184 -14.77 -2.09 -4.79
CA VAL A 184 -14.58 -3.08 -5.84
C VAL A 184 -14.46 -4.46 -5.24
N ASP A 185 -15.25 -5.40 -5.76
CA ASP A 185 -15.12 -6.80 -5.41
C ASP A 185 -13.83 -7.36 -6.04
N ILE A 186 -12.95 -7.86 -5.19
CA ILE A 186 -11.65 -8.40 -5.58
C ILE A 186 -11.49 -9.82 -5.08
N LYS A 187 -10.78 -10.63 -5.86
CA LYS A 187 -10.34 -11.96 -5.45
C LYS A 187 -9.06 -11.83 -4.63
N ALA A 188 -9.08 -12.39 -3.42
CA ALA A 188 -7.91 -12.49 -2.56
C ALA A 188 -7.59 -13.96 -2.24
N ALA A 189 -6.30 -14.29 -2.29
CA ALA A 189 -5.77 -15.56 -1.84
C ALA A 189 -5.35 -15.43 -0.37
N VAL A 190 -5.98 -16.24 0.47
CA VAL A 190 -5.69 -16.34 1.90
C VAL A 190 -4.56 -17.34 2.10
N THR A 191 -3.41 -16.81 2.51
CA THR A 191 -2.22 -17.59 2.87
C THR A 191 -2.26 -17.90 4.37
N PRO A 192 -1.92 -19.13 4.81
CA PRO A 192 -1.84 -19.43 6.24
C PRO A 192 -0.86 -18.54 6.98
N GLY A 193 -1.21 -18.11 8.19
CA GLY A 193 -0.34 -17.36 9.10
C GLY A 193 -0.72 -15.88 9.22
N ALA A 194 0.32 -15.05 9.31
CA ALA A 194 0.25 -13.62 9.59
C ALA A 194 1.30 -12.85 8.77
N LYS A 195 1.06 -11.56 8.51
CA LYS A 195 2.04 -10.69 7.83
C LYS A 195 3.36 -10.65 8.63
N GLY A 196 4.48 -10.70 7.93
CA GLY A 196 5.83 -10.67 8.51
C GLY A 196 6.59 -11.95 8.16
N LEU A 197 6.62 -12.91 9.08
CA LEU A 197 7.33 -14.19 8.86
C LEU A 197 6.85 -14.96 7.62
N SER A 198 5.60 -14.74 7.19
CA SER A 198 5.00 -15.37 5.99
C SER A 198 5.03 -14.47 4.74
N GLY A 199 5.75 -13.34 4.80
CA GLY A 199 5.86 -12.33 3.75
C GLY A 199 4.88 -11.17 3.88
N ASP A 200 4.81 -10.34 2.84
CA ASP A 200 3.96 -9.14 2.77
C ASP A 200 2.54 -9.36 2.24
N ARG A 201 1.64 -8.43 2.51
CA ARG A 201 0.36 -8.38 1.77
C ARG A 201 0.64 -7.84 0.39
N LEU A 202 0.02 -8.43 -0.63
CA LEU A 202 0.28 -8.09 -2.03
C LEU A 202 -1.01 -7.57 -2.65
N THR A 203 -0.99 -6.42 -3.32
CA THR A 203 -2.18 -5.87 -3.97
C THR A 203 -2.69 -6.81 -5.05
N GLY A 204 -1.79 -7.43 -5.81
CA GLY A 204 -2.12 -8.13 -7.06
C GLY A 204 -2.60 -7.17 -8.16
N VAL A 205 -3.12 -7.73 -9.25
CA VAL A 205 -3.43 -6.98 -10.48
C VAL A 205 -4.64 -6.05 -10.43
N TRP A 206 -5.50 -6.07 -9.40
CA TRP A 206 -6.79 -5.36 -9.47
C TRP A 206 -6.64 -3.84 -9.61
N ILE A 207 -5.55 -3.25 -9.10
CA ILE A 207 -5.25 -1.82 -9.28
C ILE A 207 -5.10 -1.49 -10.77
N HIS A 208 -4.51 -2.39 -11.55
CA HIS A 208 -4.28 -2.25 -13.00
C HIS A 208 -5.58 -2.33 -13.82
N HIS A 209 -6.63 -2.91 -13.24
CA HIS A 209 -7.95 -2.96 -13.89
C HIS A 209 -8.79 -1.72 -13.60
N LEU A 210 -8.44 -0.93 -12.58
CA LEU A 210 -9.22 0.21 -12.13
C LEU A 210 -8.56 1.55 -12.45
N LEU A 211 -7.22 1.59 -12.42
CA LEU A 211 -6.43 2.77 -12.65
C LEU A 211 -5.62 2.61 -13.93
N PHE A 212 -5.33 3.73 -14.58
CA PHE A 212 -4.34 3.75 -15.64
C PHE A 212 -2.99 3.51 -15.01
N VAL A 213 -2.32 2.45 -15.45
CA VAL A 213 -0.95 2.11 -15.05
C VAL A 213 -0.07 2.21 -16.29
N LEU A 214 0.88 3.13 -16.26
CA LEU A 214 1.82 3.38 -17.34
C LEU A 214 3.24 3.06 -16.87
N SER A 215 3.99 2.32 -17.67
CA SER A 215 5.44 2.27 -17.60
C SER A 215 6.02 3.10 -18.73
N MET A 216 7.19 3.70 -18.50
CA MET A 216 7.85 4.54 -19.50
C MET A 216 9.29 4.11 -19.75
N PRO A 217 9.80 4.28 -20.99
CA PRO A 217 11.18 3.99 -21.34
C PRO A 217 12.06 5.16 -20.88
N ASP A 218 12.25 5.33 -19.57
CA ASP A 218 13.00 6.43 -18.95
C ASP A 218 14.08 5.94 -17.96
N ASN A 219 14.35 4.63 -17.94
CA ASN A 219 15.29 3.96 -17.02
C ASN A 219 14.97 4.10 -15.53
N THR A 220 13.81 4.66 -15.17
CA THR A 220 13.43 4.80 -13.76
C THR A 220 12.80 3.55 -13.17
N GLN A 221 12.42 2.59 -14.03
CA GLN A 221 11.67 1.37 -13.68
C GLN A 221 10.33 1.66 -12.97
N ARG A 222 9.79 2.89 -13.09
CA ARG A 222 8.57 3.29 -12.41
C ARG A 222 7.31 2.77 -13.09
N LYS A 223 6.27 2.64 -12.27
CA LYS A 223 4.89 2.57 -12.69
C LYS A 223 4.19 3.83 -12.25
N HIS A 224 3.59 4.51 -13.21
CA HIS A 224 2.77 5.68 -12.95
C HIS A 224 1.33 5.24 -12.88
N ILE A 225 0.66 5.57 -11.78
CA ILE A 225 -0.71 5.16 -11.52
C ILE A 225 -1.57 6.42 -11.44
N GLY A 226 -2.72 6.42 -12.10
CA GLY A 226 -3.65 7.55 -12.09
C GLY A 226 -5.07 7.19 -12.48
N THR A 227 -5.99 8.11 -12.21
CA THR A 227 -7.42 7.97 -12.52
C THR A 227 -7.81 8.55 -13.87
N ASP A 228 -6.97 9.41 -14.46
CA ASP A 228 -7.20 10.07 -15.75
C ASP A 228 -5.93 10.01 -16.61
N ILE A 229 -6.02 9.37 -17.78
CA ILE A 229 -4.89 9.19 -18.68
C ILE A 229 -4.39 10.52 -19.27
N ASN A 230 -5.26 11.50 -19.52
CA ASN A 230 -4.85 12.79 -20.08
C ASN A 230 -4.08 13.60 -19.03
N GLU A 231 -4.56 13.60 -17.79
CA GLU A 231 -3.84 14.23 -16.68
C GLU A 231 -2.47 13.58 -16.50
N MET A 232 -2.39 12.25 -16.55
CA MET A 232 -1.11 11.55 -16.50
C MET A 232 -0.21 11.98 -17.65
N MET A 233 -0.66 11.92 -18.90
CA MET A 233 0.16 12.27 -20.07
C MET A 233 0.66 13.72 -20.04
N LEU A 234 -0.06 14.64 -19.40
CA LEU A 234 0.36 16.04 -19.24
C LEU A 234 1.42 16.24 -18.15
N ASN A 235 1.46 15.39 -17.13
CA ASN A 235 2.33 15.55 -15.96
C ASN A 235 3.50 14.58 -15.94
N LEU A 236 3.48 13.54 -16.77
CA LEU A 236 4.55 12.56 -16.86
C LEU A 236 5.76 13.11 -17.62
N PRO A 237 7.00 12.74 -17.22
CA PRO A 237 8.20 13.13 -17.95
C PRO A 237 8.19 12.58 -19.39
N LEU A 238 8.86 13.27 -20.31
CA LEU A 238 8.96 12.83 -21.69
C LEU A 238 9.74 11.50 -21.77
N PRO A 239 9.23 10.50 -22.52
CA PRO A 239 9.89 9.20 -22.64
C PRO A 239 11.22 9.29 -23.40
N ASP A 240 12.31 8.79 -22.81
CA ASP A 240 13.64 8.69 -23.43
C ASP A 240 13.84 7.33 -24.11
N HIS A 241 13.03 7.08 -25.14
CA HIS A 241 13.06 5.84 -25.92
C HIS A 241 14.42 5.52 -26.57
N ARG A 242 15.32 6.51 -26.71
CA ARG A 242 16.63 6.32 -27.35
C ARG A 242 17.68 5.76 -26.40
N ASN A 243 17.62 6.13 -25.13
CA ASN A 243 18.56 5.66 -24.10
C ASN A 243 17.94 4.65 -23.14
N ALA A 244 16.69 4.23 -23.39
CA ALA A 244 16.01 3.24 -22.58
C ALA A 244 16.73 1.89 -22.64
N VAL A 245 17.07 1.36 -21.46
CA VAL A 245 17.65 0.04 -21.24
C VAL A 245 16.49 -0.93 -21.05
N PRO A 246 16.32 -1.93 -21.94
CA PRO A 246 15.31 -2.96 -21.74
C PRO A 246 15.54 -3.71 -20.43
N PRO A 247 14.48 -4.22 -19.77
CA PRO A 247 14.63 -5.08 -18.61
C PRO A 247 15.50 -6.28 -18.96
N THR A 248 16.52 -6.57 -18.14
CA THR A 248 17.29 -7.82 -18.25
C THR A 248 16.50 -8.92 -17.57
N PHE A 249 16.33 -10.05 -18.28
CA PHE A 249 15.70 -11.25 -17.72
C PHE A 249 16.82 -12.17 -17.26
N ASP A 250 17.13 -12.13 -15.97
CA ASP A 250 18.07 -13.03 -15.30
C ASP A 250 17.32 -14.25 -14.74
#